data_AF-A0A7L2SPP8-F1
#
_entry.id   AF-A0A7L2SPP8-F1
#
_cell.length_a   1.000
_cell.length_b   1.000
_cell.length_c   1.000
_cell.angle_alpha   90.00
_cell.angle_beta   90.00
_cell.angle_gamma   90.00
#
_symmetry.space_group_name_H-M   'P 1'
#
loop_
_entity.id
_entity.type
_entity.pdbx_description
1 polymer ?
#
loop_
_entity_poly.entity_id
_entity_poly.type
_entity_poly.pdbx_seq_one_letter_code
_entity_poly.pdbx_strand_id
1 'polypeptide(L)'
;GVMERSREQLLRQTCEAVVLGVLHPRTAITLVLQVLSDAGSLLSCCLNAACMALLDAGLPLAALFCGVTCALQADGTILLDPTARQEQEARAILTFAIASSERKVLMANTKGSCSVEEVRDAL
;
A
#
# COMPACT_ATOMS: atom_id res chain seq x y z
N GLY A 1 14.81 -8.74 5.64
CA GLY A 1 14.92 -9.74 4.53
C GLY A 1 14.68 -9.11 3.16
N VAL A 2 14.83 -9.83 2.05
CA VAL A 2 14.63 -9.27 0.68
C VAL A 2 13.22 -8.72 0.47
N MET A 3 12.20 -9.49 0.89
CA MET A 3 10.79 -9.09 0.78
C MET A 3 10.46 -7.84 1.61
N GLU A 4 11.08 -7.70 2.77
CA GLU A 4 10.92 -6.54 3.64
C GLU A 4 11.51 -5.28 2.99
N ARG A 5 12.72 -5.38 2.40
CA ARG A 5 13.32 -4.26 1.65
C ARG A 5 12.47 -3.83 0.45
N SER A 6 11.87 -4.79 -0.26
CA SER A 6 10.97 -4.48 -1.37
C SER A 6 9.72 -3.72 -0.89
N ARG A 7 9.11 -4.13 0.23
CA ARG A 7 7.98 -3.43 0.85
C ARG A 7 8.37 -2.02 1.31
N GLU A 8 9.53 -1.88 1.96
CA GLU A 8 10.07 -0.59 2.39
C GLU A 8 10.25 0.36 1.20
N GLN A 9 10.78 -0.14 0.07
CA GLN A 9 10.96 0.65 -1.13
C GLN A 9 9.61 1.14 -1.70
N LEU A 10 8.59 0.28 -1.73
CA LEU A 10 7.24 0.67 -2.18
C LEU A 10 6.62 1.73 -1.27
N LEU A 11 6.76 1.57 0.05
CA LEU A 11 6.29 2.54 1.04
C LEU A 11 6.98 3.89 0.87
N ARG A 12 8.31 3.88 0.72
CA ARG A 12 9.11 5.08 0.47
C ARG A 12 8.66 5.81 -0.79
N GLN A 13 8.55 5.10 -1.91
CA GLN A 13 8.12 5.68 -3.19
C GLN A 13 6.70 6.27 -3.10
N THR A 14 5.79 5.60 -2.40
CA THR A 14 4.42 6.09 -2.21
C THR A 14 4.40 7.38 -1.38
N CYS A 15 5.18 7.42 -0.30
CA CYS A 15 5.29 8.61 0.56
C CYS A 15 5.96 9.79 -0.18
N GLU A 16 7.05 9.53 -0.91
CA GLU A 16 7.75 10.54 -1.71
C GLU A 16 6.83 11.16 -2.78
N ALA A 17 5.89 10.38 -3.34
CA ALA A 17 4.95 10.86 -4.34
C ALA A 17 3.89 11.83 -3.79
N VAL A 18 3.61 11.79 -2.47
CA VAL A 18 2.60 12.65 -1.83
C VAL A 18 3.18 13.76 -0.97
N VAL A 19 4.38 13.58 -0.41
CA VAL A 19 5.03 14.58 0.43
C VAL A 19 5.56 15.71 -0.46
N LEU A 20 5.19 16.96 -0.14
CA LEU A 20 5.68 18.14 -0.85
C LEU A 20 7.10 18.50 -0.42
N GLY A 21 8.08 17.67 -0.79
CA GLY A 21 9.48 17.82 -0.40
C GLY A 21 10.12 19.16 -0.79
N VAL A 22 9.58 19.84 -1.81
CA VAL A 22 10.01 21.19 -2.24
C VAL A 22 9.85 22.25 -1.15
N LEU A 23 8.93 22.04 -0.19
CA LEU A 23 8.70 22.96 0.93
C LEU A 23 9.70 22.75 2.09
N HIS A 24 10.51 21.69 2.04
CA HIS A 24 11.44 21.31 3.10
C HIS A 24 12.86 21.02 2.56
N PRO A 25 13.55 22.01 1.98
CA PRO A 25 14.90 21.81 1.46
C PRO A 25 15.89 21.46 2.58
N ARG A 26 16.77 20.48 2.34
CA ARG A 26 17.76 19.97 3.30
C ARG A 26 17.15 19.35 4.56
N THR A 27 15.88 18.96 4.52
CA THR A 27 15.23 18.21 5.62
C THR A 27 15.30 16.71 5.34
N ALA A 28 15.55 15.93 6.39
CA ALA A 28 15.39 14.48 6.36
C ALA A 28 14.11 14.11 7.11
N ILE A 29 13.19 13.43 6.43
CA ILE A 29 11.97 12.87 7.03
C ILE A 29 12.21 11.38 7.24
N THR A 30 12.21 10.94 8.49
CA THR A 30 12.41 9.53 8.86
C THR A 30 11.09 8.94 9.30
N LEU A 31 10.57 7.98 8.53
CA LEU A 31 9.35 7.25 8.86
C LEU A 31 9.71 5.84 9.33
N VAL A 32 9.34 5.48 10.55
CA VAL A 32 9.62 4.18 11.16
C VAL A 32 8.31 3.45 11.39
N LEU A 33 8.16 2.28 10.79
CA LEU A 33 6.99 1.40 10.95
C LEU A 33 7.42 0.15 11.71
N GLN A 34 6.71 -0.16 12.78
CA GLN A 34 6.93 -1.37 13.57
C GLN A 34 5.69 -2.26 13.48
N VAL A 35 5.87 -3.48 12.99
CA VAL A 35 4.79 -4.46 12.90
C VAL A 35 4.62 -5.12 14.27
N LEU A 36 3.48 -4.87 14.92
CA LEU A 36 3.14 -5.49 16.20
C LEU A 36 2.51 -6.88 16.02
N SER A 37 1.68 -7.02 14.99
CA SER A 37 1.02 -8.26 14.60
C SER A 37 0.76 -8.22 13.10
N ASP A 38 0.89 -9.36 12.45
CA ASP A 38 0.56 -9.55 11.04
C ASP A 38 -0.60 -10.55 10.95
N ALA A 39 -1.76 -10.05 10.52
CA ALA A 39 -2.98 -10.82 10.36
C ALA A 39 -3.49 -10.80 8.90
N GLY A 40 -2.62 -10.48 7.94
CA GLY A 40 -2.96 -10.25 6.54
C GLY A 40 -2.95 -8.75 6.19
N SER A 41 -3.00 -8.44 4.89
CA SER A 41 -3.04 -7.07 4.37
C SER A 41 -1.87 -6.19 4.85
N LEU A 42 -0.71 -6.77 5.16
CA LEU A 42 0.35 -6.07 5.88
C LEU A 42 0.80 -4.79 5.14
N LEU A 43 0.96 -4.86 3.82
CA LEU A 43 1.45 -3.72 3.03
C LEU A 43 0.45 -2.56 3.01
N SER A 44 -0.86 -2.84 2.86
CA SER A 44 -1.90 -1.81 2.95
C SER A 44 -2.01 -1.22 4.35
N CYS A 45 -1.87 -2.04 5.39
CA CYS A 45 -1.83 -1.56 6.78
C CYS A 45 -0.65 -0.59 6.99
N CYS A 46 0.55 -0.97 6.53
CA CYS A 46 1.74 -0.11 6.59
C CYS A 46 1.56 1.21 5.83
N LEU A 47 0.94 1.18 4.64
CA LEU A 47 0.63 2.38 3.85
C LEU A 47 -0.29 3.33 4.63
N ASN A 48 -1.34 2.79 5.23
CA ASN A 48 -2.30 3.57 6.01
C ASN A 48 -1.65 4.16 7.27
N ALA A 49 -0.86 3.37 7.99
CA ALA A 49 -0.09 3.83 9.14
C ALA A 49 0.91 4.94 8.75
N ALA A 50 1.58 4.80 7.61
CA ALA A 50 2.48 5.83 7.10
C ALA A 50 1.73 7.12 6.76
N CYS A 51 0.59 7.05 6.06
CA CYS A 51 -0.22 8.23 5.74
C CYS A 51 -0.68 8.95 7.01
N MET A 52 -1.15 8.21 8.02
CA MET A 52 -1.57 8.79 9.30
C MET A 52 -0.40 9.41 10.05
N ALA A 53 0.78 8.77 10.07
CA ALA A 53 1.97 9.32 10.70
C ALA A 53 2.45 10.62 10.04
N LEU A 54 2.40 10.70 8.70
CA LEU A 54 2.75 11.92 7.96
C LEU A 54 1.74 13.04 8.22
N LEU A 55 0.45 12.70 8.29
CA LEU A 55 -0.62 13.64 8.61
C LEU A 55 -0.48 14.19 10.04
N ASP A 56 -0.26 13.31 11.02
CA ASP A 56 -0.08 13.68 12.42
C ASP A 56 1.18 14.53 12.63
N ALA A 57 2.26 14.23 11.90
CA ALA A 57 3.47 15.05 11.89
C ALA A 57 3.29 16.45 11.27
N GLY A 58 2.12 16.75 10.69
CA GLY A 58 1.81 18.05 10.09
C GLY A 58 2.60 18.34 8.81
N LEU A 59 3.08 17.29 8.12
CA LEU A 59 3.82 17.47 6.87
C LEU A 59 2.88 17.93 5.75
N PRO A 60 3.30 18.88 4.89
CA PRO A 60 2.54 19.26 3.72
C PRO A 60 2.44 18.09 2.73
N LEU A 61 1.23 17.58 2.53
CA LEU A 61 0.91 16.50 1.59
C LEU A 61 0.08 17.03 0.43
N ALA A 62 0.40 16.61 -0.80
CA ALA A 62 -0.41 16.90 -1.98
C ALA A 62 -1.80 16.25 -1.89
N ALA A 63 -1.88 15.09 -1.25
CA ALA A 63 -3.10 14.34 -0.98
C ALA A 63 -2.87 13.34 0.15
N LEU A 64 -3.94 12.96 0.83
CA LEU A 64 -3.97 11.73 1.63
C LEU A 64 -4.04 10.52 0.70
N PHE A 65 -3.61 9.36 1.18
CA PHE A 65 -3.72 8.11 0.44
C PHE A 65 -4.13 6.96 1.35
N CYS A 66 -4.75 5.94 0.76
CA CYS A 66 -5.14 4.71 1.44
C CYS A 66 -4.63 3.49 0.67
N GLY A 67 -4.05 2.55 1.40
CA GLY A 67 -3.69 1.23 0.93
C GLY A 67 -4.87 0.25 1.08
N VAL A 68 -5.16 -0.51 0.04
CA VAL A 68 -6.13 -1.63 0.07
C VAL A 68 -5.46 -2.87 -0.53
N THR A 69 -5.66 -4.02 0.10
CA THR A 69 -5.22 -5.32 -0.43
C THR A 69 -6.44 -6.13 -0.83
N CYS A 70 -6.35 -6.79 -1.98
CA CYS A 70 -7.36 -7.65 -2.55
C CYS A 70 -6.75 -9.04 -2.76
N ALA A 71 -7.46 -10.09 -2.33
CA ALA A 71 -7.13 -11.47 -2.61
C ALA A 71 -8.00 -11.99 -3.75
N LEU A 72 -7.37 -12.50 -4.79
CA LEU A 72 -8.02 -13.21 -5.88
C LEU A 72 -8.02 -14.70 -5.58
N GLN A 73 -9.20 -15.27 -5.37
CA GLN A 73 -9.39 -16.69 -5.12
C GLN A 73 -9.32 -17.50 -6.43
N ALA A 74 -9.19 -18.83 -6.30
CA ALA A 74 -9.06 -19.73 -7.45
C ALA A 74 -10.34 -19.81 -8.31
N ASP A 75 -11.50 -19.50 -7.72
CA ASP A 75 -12.80 -19.43 -8.38
C ASP A 75 -13.05 -18.09 -9.11
N GLY A 76 -12.10 -17.15 -9.04
CA GLY A 76 -12.22 -15.81 -9.61
C GLY A 76 -12.86 -14.78 -8.68
N THR A 77 -13.23 -15.16 -7.45
CA THR A 77 -13.79 -14.23 -6.47
C THR A 77 -12.70 -13.29 -5.93
N ILE A 78 -12.99 -11.97 -5.91
CA ILE A 78 -12.11 -10.96 -5.34
C ILE A 78 -12.59 -10.63 -3.92
N LEU A 79 -11.72 -10.82 -2.93
CA LEU A 79 -11.96 -10.45 -1.55
C LEU A 79 -11.14 -9.22 -1.17
N LEU A 80 -11.79 -8.22 -0.58
CA LEU A 80 -11.14 -7.02 -0.05
C LEU A 80 -10.69 -7.25 1.40
N ASP A 81 -9.51 -6.72 1.73
CA ASP A 81 -8.87 -6.82 3.04
C ASP A 81 -8.77 -8.27 3.57
N PRO A 82 -8.02 -9.14 2.87
CA PRO A 82 -7.91 -10.54 3.25
C PRO A 82 -7.19 -10.75 4.58
N THR A 83 -7.72 -11.68 5.38
CA THR A 83 -7.00 -12.24 6.53
C THR A 83 -5.77 -13.05 6.08
N ALA A 84 -4.81 -13.29 6.97
CA ALA A 84 -3.59 -14.06 6.68
C ALA A 84 -3.89 -15.45 6.07
N ARG A 85 -4.99 -16.08 6.51
CA ARG A 85 -5.43 -17.35 5.94
C ARG A 85 -5.93 -17.20 4.50
N GLN A 86 -6.75 -16.18 4.24
CA GLN A 86 -7.25 -15.89 2.90
C GLN A 86 -6.12 -15.46 1.96
N GLU A 87 -5.11 -14.74 2.45
CA GLU A 87 -3.93 -14.42 1.67
C GLU A 87 -3.13 -15.64 1.25
N GLN A 88 -3.01 -16.64 2.14
CA GLN A 88 -2.27 -17.87 1.88
C GLN A 88 -2.99 -18.79 0.89
N GLU A 89 -4.32 -18.82 0.93
CA GLU A 89 -5.17 -19.64 0.05
C GLU A 89 -5.43 -18.97 -1.32
N ALA A 90 -5.11 -17.68 -1.47
CA ALA A 90 -5.36 -16.92 -2.69
C ALA A 90 -4.41 -17.30 -3.85
N ARG A 91 -4.95 -17.20 -5.07
CA ARG A 91 -4.19 -17.35 -6.32
C ARG A 91 -3.27 -16.15 -6.59
N ALA A 92 -3.77 -14.96 -6.26
CA ALA A 92 -3.01 -13.72 -6.37
C ALA A 92 -3.42 -12.72 -5.28
N ILE A 93 -2.48 -11.85 -4.91
CA ILE A 93 -2.67 -10.74 -3.99
C ILE A 93 -2.32 -9.46 -4.72
N LEU A 94 -3.26 -8.52 -4.72
CA LEU A 94 -3.14 -7.21 -5.33
C LEU A 94 -3.19 -6.18 -4.21
N THR A 95 -2.20 -5.29 -4.12
CA THR A 95 -2.21 -4.19 -3.16
C THR A 95 -2.12 -2.88 -3.93
N PHE A 96 -3.03 -1.96 -3.65
CA PHE A 96 -3.08 -0.64 -4.27
C PHE A 96 -2.94 0.45 -3.21
N ALA A 97 -2.20 1.51 -3.52
CA ALA A 97 -2.25 2.77 -2.78
C ALA A 97 -2.93 3.82 -3.65
N ILE A 98 -4.05 4.36 -3.18
CA ILE A 98 -4.89 5.29 -3.95
C ILE A 98 -4.92 6.63 -3.23
N ALA A 99 -4.62 7.71 -3.97
CA ALA A 99 -4.75 9.06 -3.48
C ALA A 99 -6.21 9.47 -3.35
N SER A 100 -6.52 10.24 -2.31
CA SER A 100 -7.85 10.80 -2.04
C SER A 100 -8.29 11.79 -3.12
N SER A 101 -7.34 12.54 -3.69
CA SER A 101 -7.60 13.39 -4.85
C SER A 101 -7.52 12.60 -6.16
N GLU A 102 -8.53 12.78 -7.01
CA GLU A 102 -8.55 12.33 -8.41
C GLU A 102 -8.47 10.80 -8.64
N ARG A 103 -8.71 9.96 -7.61
CA ARG A 103 -8.59 8.48 -7.69
C ARG A 103 -7.25 8.03 -8.32
N LYS A 104 -6.19 8.80 -8.10
CA LYS A 104 -4.88 8.52 -8.69
C LYS A 104 -4.25 7.33 -7.95
N VAL A 105 -3.88 6.29 -8.69
CA VAL A 105 -3.12 5.16 -8.15
C VAL A 105 -1.66 5.58 -7.98
N LEU A 106 -1.16 5.56 -6.75
CA LEU A 106 0.22 5.91 -6.40
C LEU A 106 1.13 4.71 -6.46
N MET A 107 0.62 3.54 -6.10
CA MET A 107 1.34 2.27 -6.09
C MET A 107 0.39 1.14 -6.41
N ALA A 108 0.86 0.18 -7.20
CA ALA A 108 0.20 -1.10 -7.42
C ALA A 108 1.25 -2.19 -7.28
N ASN A 109 0.99 -3.18 -6.45
CA ASN A 109 1.85 -4.34 -6.25
C ASN A 109 1.04 -5.61 -6.40
N THR A 110 1.55 -6.54 -7.20
CA THR A 110 0.88 -7.81 -7.50
C THR A 110 1.79 -8.96 -7.12
N LYS A 111 1.23 -9.99 -6.48
CA LYS A 111 1.90 -11.26 -6.20
C LYS A 111 1.01 -12.40 -6.67
N GLY A 112 1.61 -13.43 -7.27
CA GLY A 112 0.85 -14.56 -7.84
C GLY A 112 0.46 -14.30 -9.30
N SER A 113 -0.53 -15.06 -9.78
CA SER A 113 -0.98 -15.02 -11.18
C SER A 113 -2.38 -14.42 -11.31
N CYS A 114 -2.48 -13.33 -12.08
CA CYS A 114 -3.74 -12.67 -12.41
C CYS A 114 -3.75 -12.24 -13.88
N SER A 115 -4.94 -12.26 -14.48
CA SER A 115 -5.21 -11.69 -15.79
C SER A 115 -5.35 -10.17 -15.69
N VAL A 116 -5.22 -9.49 -16.83
CA VAL A 116 -5.38 -8.03 -16.90
C VAL A 116 -6.81 -7.61 -16.56
N GLU A 117 -7.81 -8.45 -16.88
CA GLU A 117 -9.21 -8.20 -16.56
C GLU A 117 -9.46 -8.24 -15.06
N GLU A 118 -8.96 -9.26 -14.35
CA GLU A 118 -9.10 -9.36 -12.89
C GLU A 118 -8.38 -8.22 -12.16
N VAL A 119 -7.25 -7.72 -12.69
CA VAL A 119 -6.58 -6.53 -12.13
C VAL A 119 -7.43 -5.29 -12.32
N ARG A 120 -8.13 -5.17 -13.46
CA ARG A 120 -9.00 -4.03 -13.74
C ARG A 120 -10.27 -4.07 -12.88
N ASP A 121 -10.81 -5.25 -12.64
CA ASP A 121 -12.00 -5.42 -11.80
C ASP A 121 -11.70 -5.19 -10.31
N ALA A 122 -10.44 -5.39 -9.90
CA ALA A 122 -9.97 -5.12 -8.54
C ALA A 122 -9.70 -3.63 -8.24
N LEU A 123 -9.71 -2.75 -9.25
CA LEU A 123 -9.26 -1.35 -9.19
C LEU A 123 -10.41 -0.36 -9.42
#